data_AF-A0A8H8N187-F1
#
_entry.id   AF-A0A8H8N187-F1
#
_cell.length_a   1.000
_cell.length_b   1.000
_cell.length_c   1.000
_cell.angle_alpha   90.00
_cell.angle_beta   90.00
_cell.angle_gamma   90.00
#
_symmetry.space_group_name_H-M   'P 1'
#
loop_
_entity.id
_entity.type
_entity.pdbx_description
1 polymer ?
#
loop_
_entity_poly.entity_id
_entity_poly.type
_entity_poly.pdbx_seq_one_letter_code
_entity_poly.pdbx_strand_id
1 'polypeptide(L)' 'MIVSIDRRMDRAVADEVVDIAIKMKNEGRRVVGVDLCGSPTANDVSVFGPPLVRAREAGLGLTLHVAEV' A
#
# COMPACT_ATOMS: atom_id res chain seq x y z
N MET A 1 -2.45 -1.54 12.95
CA MET A 1 -2.85 -2.39 11.81
C MET A 1 -2.22 -1.82 10.55
N ILE A 2 -1.65 -2.68 9.71
CA ILE A 2 -1.09 -2.32 8.41
C ILE A 2 -1.97 -2.96 7.34
N VAL A 3 -2.33 -2.21 6.30
CA VAL A 3 -3.15 -2.70 5.19
C VAL A 3 -2.24 -3.19 4.07
N SER A 4 -2.40 -4.44 3.65
CA SER A 4 -1.57 -5.05 2.61
C SER A 4 -2.12 -4.77 1.21
N ILE A 5 -1.22 -4.36 0.31
CA ILE A 5 -1.42 -4.25 -1.13
C ILE A 5 -0.68 -5.46 -1.75
N ASP A 6 -1.42 -6.33 -2.42
CA ASP A 6 -0.83 -7.48 -3.11
C ASP A 6 -0.34 -7.05 -4.49
N ARG A 7 0.88 -7.45 -4.89
CA ARG A 7 1.45 -7.16 -6.21
C ARG A 7 0.62 -7.65 -7.40
N ARG A 8 -0.34 -8.56 -7.19
CA ARG A 8 -1.29 -9.00 -8.21
C ARG A 8 -2.42 -7.99 -8.47
N MET A 9 -2.61 -7.02 -7.58
CA MET A 9 -3.58 -5.95 -7.78
C MET A 9 -3.15 -5.07 -8.95
N ASP A 10 -4.13 -4.60 -9.71
CA ASP A 10 -3.90 -3.51 -10.64
C ASP A 10 -3.72 -2.18 -9.89
N ARG A 11 -3.31 -1.16 -10.64
CA ARG A 11 -3.07 0.17 -10.08
C ARG A 11 -4.32 0.80 -9.47
N ALA A 12 -5.48 0.65 -10.11
CA ALA A 12 -6.71 1.29 -9.66
C ALA A 12 -7.16 0.72 -8.31
N VAL A 13 -7.05 -0.60 -8.14
CA VAL A 13 -7.33 -1.28 -6.87
C VAL A 13 -6.34 -0.85 -5.80
N ALA A 14 -5.04 -0.74 -6.12
CA ALA A 14 -4.04 -0.27 -5.16
C ALA A 14 -4.31 1.18 -4.70
N ASP A 15 -4.74 2.05 -5.62
CA ASP A 15 -5.16 3.42 -5.30
C ASP A 15 -6.38 3.42 -4.36
N GLU A 16 -7.40 2.63 -4.64
CA GLU A 16 -8.61 2.53 -3.81
C GLU A 16 -8.28 2.02 -2.39
N VAL A 17 -7.43 1.00 -2.28
CA VAL A 17 -6.99 0.46 -0.99
C VAL A 17 -6.28 1.53 -0.16
N VAL A 18 -5.40 2.33 -0.78
CA VAL A 18 -4.73 3.44 -0.09
C VAL A 18 -5.72 4.51 0.35
N ASP A 19 -6.68 4.88 -0.50
CA ASP A 19 -7.68 5.89 -0.16
C ASP A 19 -8.55 5.44 1.03
N ILE A 20 -8.93 4.16 1.08
CA ILE A 20 -9.64 3.56 2.22
C ILE A 20 -8.76 3.60 3.48
N ALA A 21 -7.48 3.22 3.38
CA ALA A 21 -6.56 3.23 4.52
C ALA A 21 -6.40 4.65 5.11
N ILE A 22 -6.29 5.67 4.25
CA ILE A 22 -6.24 7.08 4.64
C ILE A 22 -7.53 7.50 5.33
N LYS A 23 -8.69 7.16 4.75
CA LYS A 23 -10.00 7.45 5.35
C LYS A 23 -10.13 6.83 6.74
N MET A 24 -9.79 5.55 6.89
CA MET A 24 -9.86 4.85 8.18
C MET A 24 -8.96 5.51 9.24
N LYS A 25 -7.73 5.90 8.88
CA LYS A 25 -6.83 6.66 9.76
C LYS A 25 -7.48 7.98 10.20
N ASN A 26 -8.04 8.74 9.27
CA ASN A 26 -8.66 10.03 9.55
C ASN A 26 -9.92 9.91 10.42
N GLU A 27 -10.63 8.79 10.34
CA GLU A 27 -11.75 8.43 11.23
C GLU A 27 -11.29 7.93 12.62
N GLY A 28 -9.98 7.96 12.91
CA GLY A 28 -9.42 7.52 14.20
C GLY A 28 -9.32 6.00 14.36
N ARG A 29 -9.48 5.22 13.28
CA ARG A 29 -9.23 3.76 13.33
C ARG A 29 -7.72 3.51 13.45
N ARG A 30 -7.36 2.35 14.02
CA ARG A 30 -5.95 1.94 14.26
C ARG A 30 -5.21 1.48 12.99
N VAL A 31 -5.44 2.13 11.85
CA VAL A 31 -4.66 1.96 10.62
C VAL A 31 -3.45 2.88 10.70
N VAL A 32 -2.25 2.31 10.70
CA VAL A 32 -0.99 3.05 10.92
C VAL A 32 -0.04 2.97 9.74
N GLY A 33 -0.33 2.13 8.75
CA GLY A 33 0.54 1.96 7.60
C GLY A 33 -0.06 1.10 6.49
N VAL A 34 0.69 1.01 5.40
CA VAL A 34 0.46 0.08 4.29
C VAL A 34 1.69 -0.79 4.04
N ASP A 35 1.46 -2.00 3.55
CA ASP A 35 2.46 -3.00 3.22
C ASP A 35 2.36 -3.38 1.73
N LEU A 36 3.48 -3.48 1.02
CA LEU A 36 3.52 -4.05 -0.32
C LEU A 36 4.08 -5.48 -0.26
N CYS A 37 3.22 -6.46 -0.52
CA CYS A 37 3.51 -7.89 -0.36
C CYS A 37 3.08 -8.72 -1.59
N GLY A 38 2.99 -10.03 -1.42
CA GLY A 38 2.61 -10.96 -2.49
C GLY A 38 3.80 -11.33 -3.39
N SER A 39 3.54 -12.06 -4.48
CA SER A 39 4.60 -12.61 -5.33
C SER A 39 5.49 -11.50 -5.92
N PRO A 40 6.82 -11.53 -5.72
CA PRO A 40 7.73 -10.46 -6.16
C PRO A 40 7.79 -10.29 -7.68
N THR A 41 7.40 -11.32 -8.44
CA THR A 41 7.38 -11.34 -9.91
C THR A 41 6.00 -11.10 -10.53
N ALA A 42 4.96 -10.87 -9.71
CA ALA A 42 3.59 -10.74 -10.24
C ALA A 42 3.35 -9.45 -11.02
N ASN A 43 4.14 -8.40 -10.76
CA ASN A 43 3.99 -7.09 -11.40
C ASN A 43 5.25 -6.24 -11.23
N ASP A 44 5.37 -5.17 -12.01
CA ASP A 44 6.43 -4.17 -11.84
C ASP A 44 6.15 -3.32 -10.60
N VAL A 45 7.13 -3.22 -9.69
CA VAL A 45 7.00 -2.46 -8.45
C VAL A 45 6.71 -0.97 -8.68
N SER A 46 7.13 -0.42 -9.82
CA SER A 46 6.90 0.98 -10.18
C SER A 46 5.42 1.32 -10.31
N VAL A 47 4.56 0.34 -10.62
CA VAL A 47 3.10 0.50 -10.66
C VAL A 47 2.57 1.00 -9.31
N PHE A 48 3.13 0.51 -8.21
CA PHE A 48 2.72 0.84 -6.84
C PHE A 48 3.39 2.08 -6.28
N GLY A 49 4.32 2.72 -7.02
CA GLY A 49 5.00 3.92 -6.56
C GLY A 49 4.03 5.05 -6.16
N PRO A 50 3.15 5.50 -7.07
CA PRO A 50 2.24 6.60 -6.74
C PRO A 50 1.23 6.34 -5.60
N PRO A 51 0.60 5.16 -5.44
CA PRO A 51 -0.25 4.90 -4.27
C PRO A 51 0.56 4.89 -2.97
N LEU A 52 1.77 4.33 -2.97
CA LEU A 52 2.64 4.34 -1.79
C LEU A 52 3.12 5.76 -1.42
N VAL A 53 3.42 6.61 -2.41
CA VAL A 53 3.73 8.03 -2.17
C VAL A 53 2.54 8.72 -1.49
N ARG A 54 1.32 8.53 -2.01
CA ARG A 54 0.10 9.12 -1.42
C ARG A 54 -0.12 8.66 0.01
N ALA A 55 0.08 7.37 0.30
CA ALA A 55 -0.02 6.83 1.66
C ALA A 55 0.96 7.53 2.61
N ARG A 56 2.23 7.69 2.19
CA ARG A 56 3.25 8.39 2.97
C ARG A 56 2.91 9.86 3.21
N GLU A 57 2.45 10.57 2.18
CA GLU A 57 2.03 11.98 2.28
C GLU A 57 0.84 12.16 3.24
N ALA A 58 -0.06 11.18 3.29
CA ALA A 58 -1.15 11.15 4.25
C ALA A 58 -0.73 10.74 5.68
N GLY A 59 0.56 10.49 5.90
CA GLY A 59 1.13 10.15 7.21
C GLY A 59 0.92 8.69 7.63
N LEU A 60 0.69 7.78 6.68
CA LEU A 60 0.77 6.34 6.92
C LEU A 60 2.22 5.87 6.83
N GLY A 61 2.61 4.95 7.71
CA GLY A 61 3.88 4.23 7.58
C GLY A 61 3.89 3.33 6.34
N LEU A 62 5.06 3.12 5.75
CA LEU A 62 5.26 2.18 4.64
C LEU A 62 6.14 1.02 5.11
N THR A 63 5.77 -0.19 4.73
CA THR A 63 6.64 -1.37 4.79
C THR A 63 6.63 -2.07 3.43
N LEU A 64 7.78 -2.56 3.01
CA LEU A 64 7.97 -3.17 1.69
C LEU A 64 8.73 -4.47 1.86
N HIS A 65 8.20 -5.54 1.28
CA HIS A 65 8.98 -6.74 1.07
C HIS A 65 9.98 -6.51 -0.08
N VAL A 66 11.27 -6.78 0.12
CA VAL A 66 12.32 -6.57 -0.89
C VAL A 66 13.26 -7.78 -0.95
N ALA A 67 13.86 -8.03 -2.11
CA ALA A 67 14.80 -9.13 -2.34
C ALA A 67 14.27 -10.52 -1.96
N GLU A 68 13.08 -10.88 -2.46
CA GLU A 68 12.41 -12.17 -2.19
C GLU A 68 12.64 -13.23 -3.30
N VAL A 69 13.69 -13.08 -4.11
CA VAL A 69 14.07 -13.97 -5.22
C VAL A 69 15.56 -14.31 -5.14
#